data_AF-A0A5E4K9L1-F1
#
_entry.id   AF-A0A5E4K9L1-F1
#
_cell.length_a   1.000
_cell.length_b   1.000
_cell.length_c   1.000
_cell.angle_alpha   90.00
_cell.angle_beta   90.00
_cell.angle_gamma   90.00
#
_symmetry.space_group_name_H-M   'P 1'
#
loop_
_entity.id
_entity.type
_entity.pdbx_description
1 polymer ?
#
loop_
_entity_poly.entity_id
_entity_poly.type
_entity_poly.pdbx_seq_one_letter_code
_entity_poly.pdbx_strand_id
1 'polypeptide(L)'
;MLGSMVSIIDKFLQDLKINGTSEKTLTEYSKFLRNINKVKSLEKWDKTDVNRYIMDKQNEYLTGTVDISKIKLKLFFTWAGKSEIVSHLKTPENYVCGEGIVKVDDDVLNYITQSISA
;
A
#
# COMPACT_ATOMS: atom_id res chain seq x y z
N MET A 1 17.47 -21.89 -17.35
CA MET A 1 16.06 -21.79 -16.89
C MET A 1 16.03 -20.90 -15.66
N LEU A 2 15.78 -19.59 -15.83
CA LEU A 2 15.60 -18.66 -14.71
C LEU A 2 14.11 -18.29 -14.70
N GLY A 3 13.29 -19.23 -14.22
CA GLY A 3 11.90 -18.95 -13.92
C GLY A 3 11.87 -17.88 -12.84
N SER A 4 11.61 -16.64 -13.26
CA SER A 4 11.51 -15.49 -12.36
C SER A 4 10.48 -15.82 -11.29
N MET A 5 10.92 -16.04 -10.05
CA MET A 5 10.03 -15.94 -8.90
C MET A 5 9.63 -14.46 -8.82
N VAL A 6 8.56 -14.11 -9.54
CA VAL A 6 8.02 -12.76 -9.54
C VAL A 6 7.71 -12.43 -8.08
N SER A 7 8.41 -11.43 -7.53
CA SER A 7 8.25 -11.05 -6.13
C SER A 7 6.80 -10.62 -5.89
N ILE A 8 6.29 -10.80 -4.69
CA ILE A 8 4.93 -10.37 -4.32
C ILE A 8 4.70 -8.88 -4.66
N ILE A 9 5.76 -8.06 -4.57
CA ILE A 9 5.75 -6.65 -4.94
C ILE A 9 5.57 -6.49 -6.45
N ASP A 10 6.27 -7.27 -7.27
CA ASP A 10 6.18 -7.15 -8.73
C ASP A 10 4.80 -7.58 -9.24
N LYS A 11 4.19 -8.61 -8.63
CA LYS A 11 2.80 -9.00 -8.92
C LYS A 11 1.82 -7.88 -8.59
N PHE A 12 1.94 -7.30 -7.40
CA PHE A 12 1.12 -6.15 -6.99
C PHE A 12 1.25 -4.96 -7.95
N LEU A 13 2.48 -4.61 -8.33
CA LEU A 13 2.73 -3.50 -9.28
C LEU A 13 2.19 -3.80 -10.68
N GLN A 14 2.24 -5.05 -11.12
CA GLN A 14 1.66 -5.48 -12.39
C GLN A 14 0.14 -5.32 -12.38
N ASP A 15 -0.53 -5.74 -11.31
CA ASP A 15 -1.98 -5.60 -11.17
C ASP A 15 -2.40 -4.12 -11.11
N LEU A 16 -1.66 -3.27 -10.38
CA LEU A 16 -1.88 -1.83 -10.39
C LEU A 16 -1.74 -1.22 -11.80
N LYS A 17 -0.75 -1.69 -12.58
CA LYS A 17 -0.53 -1.24 -13.96
C LYS A 17 -1.69 -1.62 -14.87
N ILE A 18 -2.17 -2.87 -14.76
CA ILE A 18 -3.32 -3.37 -15.52
C ILE A 18 -4.57 -2.52 -15.20
N ASN A 19 -4.72 -2.10 -13.95
CA ASN A 19 -5.82 -1.25 -13.48
C ASN A 19 -5.66 0.25 -13.81
N GLY A 20 -4.71 0.61 -14.68
CA GLY A 20 -4.58 1.99 -15.17
C GLY A 20 -3.84 2.95 -14.24
N THR A 21 -3.10 2.46 -13.24
CA THR A 21 -2.26 3.32 -12.39
C THR A 21 -1.13 3.95 -13.21
N SER A 22 -0.90 5.26 -13.04
CA SER A 22 0.14 5.99 -13.77
C SER A 22 1.55 5.45 -13.51
N GLU A 23 2.45 5.53 -14.49
CA GLU A 23 3.84 5.07 -14.35
C GLU A 23 4.60 5.79 -13.22
N LYS A 24 4.32 7.09 -13.02
CA LYS A 24 4.87 7.87 -11.92
C LYS A 24 4.45 7.28 -10.58
N THR A 25 3.16 7.02 -10.40
CA THR A 25 2.60 6.42 -9.18
C THR A 25 3.15 5.00 -8.96
N LEU A 26 3.26 4.18 -10.00
CA LEU A 26 3.88 2.83 -9.92
C LEU A 26 5.33 2.91 -9.47
N THR A 27 6.10 3.86 -10.00
CA THR A 27 7.51 4.07 -9.63
C THR A 27 7.64 4.44 -8.15
N GLU A 28 6.77 5.32 -7.65
CA GLU A 28 6.74 5.70 -6.24
C GLU A 28 6.34 4.54 -5.33
N TYR A 29 5.34 3.74 -5.71
CA TYR A 29 4.95 2.53 -4.98
C TYR A 29 6.07 1.50 -4.95
N SER A 30 6.72 1.26 -6.10
CA SER A 30 7.83 0.31 -6.23
C SER A 30 8.99 0.69 -5.31
N LYS A 31 9.43 1.96 -5.36
CA LYS A 31 10.50 2.47 -4.49
C LYS A 31 10.14 2.32 -3.01
N PHE A 32 8.91 2.68 -2.65
CA PHE A 32 8.41 2.57 -1.28
C PHE A 32 8.43 1.11 -0.77
N LEU A 33 7.73 0.20 -1.45
CA LEU A 33 7.59 -1.19 -1.03
C LEU A 33 8.94 -1.92 -1.01
N ARG A 34 9.79 -1.70 -2.02
CA ARG A 34 11.12 -2.33 -2.07
C ARG A 34 12.03 -1.83 -0.95
N ASN A 35 11.94 -0.55 -0.57
CA ASN A 35 12.77 -0.03 0.52
C ASN A 35 12.40 -0.62 1.87
N ILE A 36 11.11 -0.71 2.19
CA ILE A 36 10.67 -1.31 3.47
C ILE A 36 10.88 -2.83 3.49
N ASN A 37 10.75 -3.49 2.33
CA ASN A 37 10.98 -4.92 2.19
C ASN A 37 12.45 -5.34 2.41
N LYS A 38 13.42 -4.42 2.26
CA LYS A 38 14.84 -4.66 2.59
C LYS A 38 15.07 -4.88 4.08
N VAL A 39 14.28 -4.23 4.93
CA VAL A 39 14.41 -4.33 6.39
C VAL A 39 13.82 -5.65 6.87
N LYS A 40 12.61 -5.97 6.41
CA LYS A 40 11.91 -7.23 6.67
C LYS A 40 10.98 -7.52 5.50
N SER A 41 10.95 -8.78 5.03
CA SER A 41 10.02 -9.18 3.95
C SER A 41 8.58 -8.85 4.33
N LEU A 42 7.87 -8.13 3.46
CA LEU A 42 6.47 -7.72 3.61
C LEU A 42 5.52 -8.91 3.77
N GLU A 43 5.87 -10.07 3.22
CA GLU A 43 5.14 -11.32 3.42
C GLU A 43 5.14 -11.76 4.89
N LYS A 44 6.16 -11.36 5.65
CA LYS A 44 6.32 -11.69 7.08
C LYS A 44 5.90 -10.56 8.02
N TRP A 45 5.35 -9.47 7.48
CA TRP A 45 4.87 -8.38 8.32
C TRP A 45 3.59 -8.78 9.07
N ASP A 46 3.52 -8.36 10.32
CA ASP A 46 2.34 -8.40 11.18
C ASP A 46 1.98 -6.99 11.69
N LYS A 47 0.98 -6.91 12.59
CA LYS A 47 0.52 -5.64 13.19
C LYS A 47 1.63 -4.90 13.95
N THR A 48 2.54 -5.64 14.57
CA THR A 48 3.66 -5.08 15.34
C THR A 48 4.66 -4.43 14.42
N ASP A 49 4.98 -5.06 13.29
CA ASP A 49 5.88 -4.47 12.29
C ASP A 49 5.31 -3.18 11.71
N VAL A 50 4.01 -3.16 11.42
CA VAL A 50 3.31 -1.97 10.92
C VAL A 50 3.34 -0.84 11.94
N ASN A 51 3.05 -1.13 13.21
CA ASN A 51 3.12 -0.14 14.29
C ASN A 51 4.53 0.43 14.43
N ARG A 52 5.55 -0.44 14.42
CA ARG A 52 6.95 -0.04 14.51
C ARG A 52 7.31 0.90 13.37
N TYR A 53 6.99 0.51 12.13
CA TYR A 53 7.24 1.35 10.96
C TYR A 53 6.57 2.73 11.07
N ILE A 54 5.31 2.78 11.51
CA ILE A 54 4.58 4.05 11.68
C ILE A 54 5.23 4.91 12.77
N MET A 55 5.56 4.32 13.92
CA MET A 55 6.23 5.03 15.02
C MET A 55 7.58 5.58 14.59
N ASP A 56 8.38 4.80 13.87
CA ASP A 56 9.67 5.24 13.33
C ASP A 56 9.49 6.45 12.40
N LYS A 57 8.48 6.43 11.52
CA LYS A 57 8.18 7.58 10.63
C LYS A 57 7.61 8.80 11.33
N GLN A 58 6.88 8.61 12.43
CA GLN A 58 6.44 9.72 13.28
C GLN A 58 7.60 10.38 14.01
N ASN A 59 8.56 9.58 14.49
CA ASN A 59 9.77 10.08 15.15
C ASN A 59 10.69 10.86 14.20
N GLU A 60 10.60 10.61 12.89
CA GLU A 60 11.29 11.40 11.85
C GLU A 60 10.61 12.78 11.58
N TYR A 61 9.54 13.16 12.31
CA TYR A 61 8.73 14.39 12.10
C TYR A 61 8.08 14.53 10.72
N LEU A 62 7.93 13.42 9.98
CA LEU A 62 7.36 13.40 8.64
C LEU A 62 5.86 13.03 8.68
N THR A 63 5.04 13.82 9.38
CA THR A 63 3.61 13.51 9.59
C THR A 63 2.82 13.31 8.29
N GLY A 64 3.03 14.14 7.27
CA GLY A 64 2.42 13.95 5.94
C GLY A 64 2.88 12.66 5.23
N THR A 65 4.09 12.19 5.51
CA THR A 65 4.66 10.94 4.98
C THR A 65 4.09 9.71 5.70
N VAL A 66 3.68 9.85 6.97
CA VAL A 66 3.11 8.75 7.76
C VAL A 66 1.80 8.28 7.15
N ASP A 67 0.86 9.17 6.89
CA ASP A 67 -0.45 8.75 6.40
C ASP A 67 -0.40 8.36 4.91
N ILE A 68 0.45 8.97 4.08
CA ILE A 68 0.76 8.45 2.73
C ILE A 68 1.29 7.02 2.83
N SER A 69 2.19 6.74 3.78
CA SER A 69 2.70 5.38 3.99
C SER A 69 1.59 4.43 4.44
N LYS A 70 0.68 4.87 5.33
CA LYS A 70 -0.47 4.06 5.76
C LYS A 70 -1.38 3.70 4.59
N ILE A 71 -1.66 4.64 3.68
CA ILE A 71 -2.47 4.38 2.48
C ILE A 71 -1.77 3.35 1.59
N LYS A 72 -0.47 3.53 1.31
CA LYS A 72 0.31 2.60 0.49
C LYS A 72 0.35 1.19 1.08
N LEU A 73 0.56 1.09 2.41
CA LEU A 73 0.55 -0.19 3.12
C LEU A 73 -0.84 -0.83 3.12
N LYS A 74 -1.90 -0.04 3.35
CA LYS A 74 -3.28 -0.54 3.35
C LYS A 74 -3.64 -1.12 1.99
N LEU A 75 -3.33 -0.41 0.89
CA LEU A 75 -3.58 -0.91 -0.46
C LEU A 75 -2.84 -2.22 -0.74
N PHE A 76 -1.54 -2.28 -0.41
CA PHE A 76 -0.74 -3.49 -0.60
C PHE A 76 -1.27 -4.68 0.22
N PHE A 77 -1.56 -4.48 1.50
CA PHE A 77 -2.04 -5.55 2.38
C PHE A 77 -3.49 -5.96 2.10
N THR A 78 -4.32 -5.07 1.57
CA THR A 78 -5.64 -5.43 1.01
C THR A 78 -5.47 -6.38 -0.17
N TRP A 79 -4.61 -6.02 -1.14
CA TRP A 79 -4.33 -6.89 -2.29
C TRP A 79 -3.70 -8.23 -1.87
N ALA A 80 -2.81 -8.21 -0.86
CA ALA A 80 -2.17 -9.42 -0.35
C ALA A 80 -3.07 -10.27 0.58
N GLY A 81 -4.33 -9.87 0.81
CA GLY A 81 -5.29 -10.61 1.64
C GLY A 81 -5.02 -10.58 3.16
N LYS A 82 -4.19 -9.65 3.65
CA LYS A 82 -3.85 -9.50 5.08
C LYS A 82 -4.84 -8.59 5.80
N SER A 83 -6.08 -9.03 5.89
CA SER A 83 -7.20 -8.26 6.47
C SER A 83 -6.96 -7.85 7.93
N GLU A 84 -6.20 -8.64 8.68
CA GLU A 84 -5.79 -8.33 10.05
C GLU A 84 -4.92 -7.07 10.11
N ILE A 85 -4.05 -6.85 9.13
CA ILE A 85 -3.22 -5.64 9.05
C ILE A 85 -4.05 -4.45 8.56
N VAL A 86 -4.89 -4.67 7.56
CA VAL A 86 -5.77 -3.62 6.98
C VAL A 86 -6.69 -3.03 8.03
N SER A 87 -7.33 -3.86 8.85
CA SER A 87 -8.22 -3.43 9.94
C SER A 87 -7.49 -2.64 11.03
N HIS A 88 -6.18 -2.86 11.18
CA HIS A 88 -5.33 -2.20 12.15
C HIS A 88 -4.83 -0.83 11.65
N LEU A 89 -4.69 -0.65 10.33
CA LEU A 89 -4.28 0.61 9.71
C LEU A 89 -5.44 1.63 9.70
N LYS A 90 -5.49 2.49 10.73
CA LYS A 90 -6.36 3.67 10.72
C LYS A 90 -5.83 4.72 9.75
N THR A 91 -6.50 4.89 8.62
CA THR A 91 -6.28 5.97 7.66
C THR A 91 -7.22 7.13 7.98
N PRO A 92 -6.80 8.40 7.84
CA PRO A 92 -7.74 9.53 7.92
C PRO A 92 -8.82 9.39 6.84
N GLU A 93 -10.07 9.74 7.16
CA GLU A 93 -11.22 9.66 6.24
C GLU A 93 -11.04 10.54 4.98
N ASN A 94 -10.14 11.54 5.04
CA ASN A 94 -9.86 12.45 3.94
C ASN A 94 -8.35 12.55 3.72
N TYR A 95 -7.87 12.16 2.54
CA TYR A 95 -6.47 12.33 2.17
C TYR A 95 -6.35 13.02 0.81
N VAL A 96 -5.75 14.22 0.79
CA VAL A 96 -5.54 15.00 -0.43
C VAL A 96 -4.13 14.74 -0.94
N CYS A 97 -4.01 14.11 -2.11
CA CYS A 97 -2.77 14.10 -2.90
C CYS A 97 -2.91 15.21 -3.96
N GLY A 98 -1.90 16.08 -4.07
CA GLY A 98 -1.94 17.30 -4.89
C GLY A 98 -2.56 17.11 -6.28
N GLU A 99 -3.47 18.04 -6.61
CA GLU A 99 -4.31 18.17 -7.82
C GLU A 99 -5.51 17.22 -7.98
N GLY A 100 -6.02 16.66 -6.88
CA GLY A 100 -7.38 16.12 -6.85
C GLY A 100 -7.80 15.72 -5.44
N ILE A 101 -9.04 16.02 -5.06
CA ILE A 101 -9.63 15.42 -3.86
C ILE A 101 -9.82 13.92 -4.18
N VAL A 102 -8.90 13.07 -3.77
CA VAL A 102 -9.20 11.64 -3.61
C VAL A 102 -9.92 11.55 -2.29
N LYS A 103 -11.25 11.74 -2.31
CA LYS A 103 -12.05 11.24 -1.20
C LYS A 103 -11.67 9.76 -1.10
N VAL A 104 -11.23 9.34 0.08
CA VAL A 104 -11.27 7.91 0.41
C VAL A 104 -12.75 7.61 0.67
N ASP A 105 -13.59 7.85 -0.34
CA ASP A 105 -14.95 7.34 -0.35
C ASP A 105 -14.80 5.82 -0.33
N ASP A 106 -15.72 5.18 0.38
CA ASP A 106 -15.94 3.74 0.30
C ASP A 106 -15.97 3.23 -1.15
N ASP A 107 -16.16 4.09 -2.16
CA ASP A 107 -16.08 3.79 -3.59
C ASP A 107 -14.72 3.27 -4.11
N VAL A 108 -13.56 3.65 -3.55
CA VAL A 108 -12.28 3.02 -3.97
C VAL A 108 -12.20 1.58 -3.47
N LEU A 109 -12.76 1.32 -2.28
CA LEU A 109 -12.92 -0.04 -1.76
C LEU A 109 -14.02 -0.80 -2.53
N ASN A 110 -15.10 -0.12 -2.94
CA ASN A 110 -16.23 -0.67 -3.67
C ASN A 110 -15.85 -1.02 -5.12
N TYR A 111 -14.99 -0.23 -5.76
CA TYR A 111 -14.45 -0.53 -7.10
C TYR A 111 -13.62 -1.82 -7.10
N ILE A 112 -12.85 -2.06 -6.03
CA ILE A 112 -12.09 -3.30 -5.84
C ILE A 112 -13.02 -4.46 -5.45
N THR A 113 -14.05 -4.22 -4.63
CA THR A 113 -14.98 -5.26 -4.15
C THR A 113 -15.93 -5.74 -5.27
N GLN A 114 -16.38 -4.85 -6.16
CA GLN A 114 -17.20 -5.21 -7.32
C GLN A 114 -16.43 -6.02 -8.38
N SER A 115 -15.10 -5.91 -8.40
CA SER A 115 -14.24 -6.64 -9.34
C SER A 115 -13.91 -8.07 -8.89
N ILE A 116 -14.27 -8.46 -7.66
CA ILE A 116 -14.05 -9.81 -7.10
C ILE A 116 -15.35 -10.64 -7.07
N SER A 117 -16.51 -10.02 -7.32
CA SER A 117 -17.83 -10.68 -7.26
C SER A 117 -18.58 -10.70 -8.60
N ALA A 118 -17.89 -10.63 -9.74
CA ALA A 118 -18.48 -10.76 -11.09
C ALA A 118 -17.86 -11.94 -11.85
#